data_AF-A0A484KDG9-F1
#
_entry.id   AF-A0A484KDG9-F1
#
_cell.length_a   1.000
_cell.length_b   1.000
_cell.length_c   1.000
_cell.angle_alpha   90.00
_cell.angle_beta   90.00
_cell.angle_gamma   90.00
#
_symmetry.space_group_name_H-M   'P 1'
#
loop_
_entity.id
_entity.type
_entity.pdbx_description
1 polymer ?
#
loop_
_entity_poly.entity_id
_entity_poly.type
_entity_poly.pdbx_seq_one_letter_code
_entity_poly.pdbx_strand_id
1 'polypeptide(L)'
;MLEHLLAISAAIVAGVPVLGYLFWTISDNWEWADGYGPKFGLVAVDRLKDLARIPRPSYHLFSKVVRSGKITKADRENTWNELQLVVKEGKTREFYRAVNKHGLMYAGGLDEPVRRPYVERDWRFGHYEMEGLQDPLSRFSRFIARSFTIKRKAKPKTVNETLEPLLSLP
;
A
#
# COMPACT_ATOMS: atom_id res chain seq x y z
N MET A 1 -1.10 -1.89 1.81
CA MET A 1 -2.52 -2.28 1.93
C MET A 1 -3.23 -2.21 0.58
N LEU A 2 -3.51 -1.02 0.02
CA LEU A 2 -4.25 -0.88 -1.25
C LEU A 2 -3.67 -1.72 -2.39
N GLU A 3 -2.36 -1.68 -2.59
CA GLU A 3 -1.70 -2.47 -3.64
C GLU A 3 -1.87 -3.99 -3.47
N HIS A 4 -1.95 -4.49 -2.23
CA HIS A 4 -2.17 -5.92 -2.00
C HIS A 4 -3.61 -6.30 -2.35
N LEU A 5 -4.59 -5.44 -2.05
CA LEU A 5 -5.99 -5.65 -2.44
C LEU A 5 -6.16 -5.60 -3.96
N LEU A 6 -5.46 -4.69 -4.65
CA LEU A 6 -5.44 -4.65 -6.12
C LEU A 6 -4.82 -5.91 -6.72
N ALA A 7 -3.72 -6.40 -6.15
CA ALA A 7 -3.09 -7.65 -6.58
C ALA A 7 -4.01 -8.87 -6.36
N ILE A 8 -4.71 -8.93 -5.21
CA ILE A 8 -5.71 -9.97 -4.94
C ILE A 8 -6.85 -9.92 -5.96
N SER A 9 -7.34 -8.71 -6.26
CA SER A 9 -8.39 -8.55 -7.27
C SER A 9 -7.92 -9.04 -8.64
N ALA A 10 -6.68 -8.75 -9.03
CA ALA A 10 -6.12 -9.25 -10.29
C ALA A 10 -6.03 -10.79 -10.30
N ALA A 11 -5.66 -11.40 -9.18
CA ALA A 11 -5.64 -12.87 -9.04
C ALA A 11 -7.05 -13.47 -9.17
N ILE A 12 -8.07 -12.86 -8.55
CA ILE A 12 -9.47 -13.28 -8.68
C ILE A 12 -9.93 -13.21 -10.14
N VAL A 13 -9.63 -12.11 -10.85
CA VAL A 13 -9.94 -11.95 -12.28
C VAL A 13 -9.22 -12.99 -13.14
N ALA A 14 -8.03 -13.43 -12.74
CA ALA A 14 -7.30 -14.51 -13.39
C ALA A 14 -7.84 -15.92 -13.07
N GLY A 15 -8.88 -16.04 -12.25
CA GLY A 15 -9.55 -17.31 -11.91
C GLY A 15 -9.05 -17.96 -10.62
N VAL A 16 -8.21 -17.29 -9.83
CA VAL A 16 -7.77 -17.82 -8.53
C VAL A 16 -8.92 -17.69 -7.51
N PRO A 17 -9.34 -18.79 -6.84
CA PRO A 17 -10.42 -18.74 -5.86
C PRO A 17 -9.92 -18.13 -4.53
N VAL A 18 -10.12 -16.82 -4.36
CA VAL A 18 -9.80 -16.12 -3.11
C VAL A 18 -11.09 -15.78 -2.37
N LEU A 19 -11.22 -16.24 -1.12
CA LEU A 19 -12.41 -16.04 -0.29
C LEU A 19 -12.41 -14.72 0.48
N GLY A 20 -11.23 -14.18 0.79
CA GLY A 20 -11.12 -12.96 1.60
C GLY A 20 -9.69 -12.54 1.87
N TYR A 21 -9.57 -11.39 2.54
CA TYR A 21 -8.30 -10.78 2.93
C TYR A 21 -8.33 -10.41 4.42
N LEU A 22 -7.34 -10.89 5.17
CA LEU A 22 -7.15 -10.54 6.57
C LEU A 22 -5.95 -9.62 6.70
N PHE A 23 -6.17 -8.41 7.18
CA PHE A 23 -5.09 -7.46 7.43
C PHE A 23 -4.42 -7.77 8.77
N TRP A 24 -3.11 -8.01 8.74
CA TRP A 24 -2.28 -8.08 9.94
C TRP A 24 -1.80 -6.67 10.31
N THR A 25 -2.30 -6.03 11.37
CA THR A 25 -3.32 -6.46 12.36
C THR A 25 -4.37 -5.38 12.57
N ILE A 26 -5.42 -5.71 13.32
CA ILE A 26 -6.37 -4.67 13.77
C ILE A 26 -5.70 -3.66 14.71
N SER A 27 -4.87 -4.11 15.66
CA SER A 27 -4.20 -3.24 16.64
C SER A 27 -2.74 -3.59 16.86
N ASP A 28 -1.96 -2.61 17.33
CA ASP A 28 -0.55 -2.83 17.71
C ASP A 28 -0.44 -3.94 18.77
N ASN A 29 0.40 -4.95 18.52
CA ASN A 29 0.54 -6.15 19.32
C ASN A 29 1.99 -6.32 19.83
N TRP A 30 2.25 -7.45 20.50
CA TRP A 30 3.60 -7.88 20.85
C TRP A 30 4.19 -8.69 19.69
N GLU A 31 5.21 -8.15 19.03
CA GLU A 31 5.84 -8.76 17.85
C GLU A 31 7.07 -9.58 18.26
N TRP A 32 6.85 -10.69 18.97
CA TRP A 32 7.88 -11.70 19.20
C TRP A 32 9.18 -11.13 19.77
N ALA A 33 10.31 -11.53 19.18
CA ALA A 33 11.64 -11.07 19.51
C ALA A 33 11.87 -9.58 19.19
N ASP A 34 10.91 -8.85 18.62
CA ASP A 34 10.97 -7.40 18.41
C ASP A 34 10.12 -6.61 19.43
N GLY A 35 9.42 -7.30 20.34
CA GLY A 35 8.66 -6.70 21.43
C GLY A 35 7.51 -5.80 20.96
N TYR A 36 7.27 -4.70 21.67
CA TYR A 36 6.19 -3.75 21.33
C TYR A 36 6.62 -2.62 20.38
N GLY A 37 7.87 -2.62 19.93
CA GLY A 37 8.40 -1.57 19.07
C GLY A 37 7.66 -1.47 17.74
N PRO A 38 7.68 -2.54 16.91
CA PRO A 38 7.00 -2.55 15.63
C PRO A 38 5.51 -2.23 15.73
N LYS A 39 5.03 -1.32 14.87
CA LYS A 39 3.63 -0.88 14.83
C LYS A 39 2.97 -1.32 13.52
N PHE A 40 2.31 -2.47 13.54
CA PHE A 40 1.59 -3.02 12.38
C PHE A 40 0.09 -2.72 12.39
N GLY A 41 -0.47 -2.33 13.53
CA GLY A 41 -1.90 -2.22 13.71
C GLY A 41 -2.52 -1.08 12.90
N LEU A 42 -3.73 -1.32 12.40
CA LEU A 42 -4.62 -0.23 11.95
C LEU A 42 -4.98 0.71 13.10
N VAL A 43 -5.00 0.20 14.33
CA VAL A 43 -5.31 0.92 15.56
C VAL A 43 -4.08 0.93 16.46
N ALA A 44 -3.61 2.13 16.82
CA ALA A 44 -2.54 2.27 17.78
C ALA A 44 -3.04 1.92 19.19
N VAL A 45 -2.19 1.29 20.00
CA VAL A 45 -2.48 1.00 21.42
C VAL A 45 -1.52 1.82 22.27
N ASP A 46 -2.07 2.78 23.02
CA ASP A 46 -1.31 3.56 24.00
C ASP A 46 -1.21 2.76 25.31
N ARG A 47 -0.06 2.15 25.53
CA ARG A 47 0.19 1.30 26.70
C ARG A 47 0.44 2.08 27.98
N LEU A 48 0.73 3.37 27.88
CA LEU A 48 0.94 4.25 29.04
C LEU A 48 -0.37 4.90 29.51
N LYS A 49 -1.36 4.96 28.63
CA LYS A 49 -2.67 5.59 28.87
C LYS A 49 -3.80 4.57 28.84
N ASP A 50 -3.85 3.69 29.84
CA ASP A 50 -4.95 2.72 30.06
C ASP A 50 -5.28 1.87 28.81
N LEU A 51 -4.25 1.51 28.05
CA LEU A 51 -4.40 0.75 26.80
C LEU A 51 -5.30 1.45 25.77
N ALA A 52 -5.38 2.78 25.74
CA ALA A 52 -6.27 3.52 24.83
C ALA A 52 -6.04 3.12 23.36
N ARG A 53 -7.14 2.96 22.60
CA ARG A 53 -7.12 2.50 21.21
C ARG A 53 -7.38 3.69 20.29
N ILE A 54 -6.40 4.02 19.45
CA ILE A 54 -6.42 5.22 18.60
C ILE A 54 -6.37 4.77 17.13
N PRO A 55 -7.49 4.82 16.39
CA PRO A 55 -7.50 4.49 14.97
C PRO A 55 -6.52 5.35 14.17
N ARG A 56 -5.69 4.72 13.34
CA ARG A 56 -4.79 5.41 12.41
C ARG A 56 -5.55 5.78 11.13
N PRO A 57 -5.05 6.71 10.29
CA PRO A 57 -5.64 6.99 8.98
C PRO A 57 -5.87 5.74 8.13
N SER A 58 -4.97 4.76 8.23
CA SER A 58 -5.09 3.46 7.55
C SER A 58 -6.34 2.67 7.98
N TYR A 59 -6.79 2.77 9.23
CA TYR A 59 -8.02 2.13 9.71
C TYR A 59 -9.25 2.67 8.97
N HIS A 60 -9.33 4.00 8.83
CA HIS A 60 -10.45 4.64 8.14
C HIS A 60 -10.44 4.32 6.65
N LEU A 61 -9.25 4.33 6.02
CA LEU A 61 -9.09 3.94 4.63
C LEU A 61 -9.49 2.46 4.42
N PHE A 62 -9.05 1.55 5.29
CA PHE A 62 -9.43 0.13 5.19
C PHE A 62 -10.93 -0.05 5.38
N SER A 63 -11.52 0.61 6.38
CA SER A 63 -12.96 0.57 6.65
C SER A 63 -13.78 1.09 5.47
N LYS A 64 -13.32 2.17 4.81
CA LYS A 64 -13.93 2.70 3.59
C LYS A 64 -13.94 1.65 2.49
N VAL A 65 -12.79 1.03 2.22
CA VAL A 65 -12.65 0.00 1.17
C VAL A 65 -13.49 -1.24 1.45
N VAL A 66 -13.51 -1.72 2.70
CA VAL A 66 -14.32 -2.88 3.09
C VAL A 66 -15.81 -2.59 2.94
N ARG A 67 -16.27 -1.40 3.34
CA ARG A 67 -17.69 -1.00 3.21
C ARG A 67 -18.12 -0.76 1.78
N SER A 68 -17.26 -0.17 0.95
CA SER A 68 -17.58 0.14 -0.44
C SER A 68 -17.39 -1.06 -1.37
N GLY A 69 -16.48 -1.99 -1.02
CA GLY A 69 -15.98 -3.01 -1.94
C GLY A 69 -15.18 -2.43 -3.11
N LYS A 70 -14.74 -1.17 -3.00
CA LYS A 70 -14.09 -0.41 -4.10
C LYS A 70 -12.83 0.29 -3.64
N ILE A 71 -11.83 0.34 -4.52
CA ILE A 71 -10.64 1.17 -4.39
C ILE A 71 -10.67 2.20 -5.52
N THR A 72 -10.49 3.48 -5.22
CA THR A 72 -10.48 4.54 -6.23
C THR A 72 -9.06 4.98 -6.57
N LYS A 73 -8.86 5.55 -7.77
CA LYS A 73 -7.58 6.19 -8.12
C LYS A 73 -7.22 7.31 -7.14
N ALA A 74 -8.21 8.09 -6.71
CA ALA A 74 -8.03 9.14 -5.72
C ALA A 74 -7.49 8.61 -4.37
N ASP A 75 -7.96 7.45 -3.89
CA ASP A 75 -7.44 6.85 -2.64
C ASP A 75 -5.93 6.56 -2.74
N ARG A 76 -5.50 6.05 -3.91
CA ARG A 76 -4.10 5.74 -4.20
C ARG A 76 -3.26 7.01 -4.33
N GLU A 77 -3.73 7.97 -5.11
CA GLU A 77 -3.05 9.25 -5.36
C GLU A 77 -2.89 10.06 -4.07
N ASN A 78 -3.92 10.15 -3.25
CA ASN A 78 -3.87 10.84 -1.97
C ASN A 78 -2.81 10.23 -1.04
N THR A 79 -2.77 8.90 -0.94
CA THR A 79 -1.77 8.19 -0.13
C THR A 79 -0.35 8.43 -0.65
N TRP A 80 -0.17 8.44 -1.98
CA TRP A 80 1.13 8.71 -2.59
C TRP A 80 1.59 10.15 -2.35
N ASN A 81 0.69 11.12 -2.52
CA ASN A 81 0.98 12.54 -2.28
C ASN A 81 1.36 12.79 -0.82
N GLU A 82 0.67 12.16 0.13
CA GLU A 82 1.02 12.23 1.55
C GLU A 82 2.45 11.72 1.80
N LEU A 83 2.83 10.58 1.22
CA LEU A 83 4.19 10.05 1.33
C LEU A 83 5.23 11.03 0.75
N GLN A 84 4.96 11.57 -0.44
CA GLN A 84 5.88 12.50 -1.11
C GLN A 84 6.05 13.82 -0.33
N LEU A 85 4.98 14.33 0.27
CA LEU A 85 5.04 15.49 1.17
C LEU A 85 5.94 15.19 2.38
N VAL A 86 5.74 14.05 3.03
CA VAL A 86 6.53 13.63 4.19
C VAL A 86 8.01 13.44 3.83
N VAL A 87 8.31 12.90 2.65
CA VAL A 87 9.69 12.79 2.12
C VAL A 87 10.29 14.17 1.88
N LYS A 88 9.56 15.08 1.23
CA LYS A 88 10.00 16.46 0.95
C LYS A 88 10.27 17.25 2.24
N GLU A 89 9.51 17.01 3.29
CA GLU A 89 9.72 17.59 4.62
C GLU A 89 10.93 17.00 5.36
N GLY A 90 11.60 15.99 4.81
CA GLY A 90 12.75 15.34 5.46
C GLY A 90 12.37 14.57 6.73
N LYS A 91 11.09 14.21 6.89
CA LYS A 91 10.62 13.45 8.05
C LYS A 91 11.26 12.07 8.09
N THR A 92 11.41 11.55 9.30
CA THR A 92 11.87 10.18 9.54
C THR A 92 10.78 9.38 10.21
N ARG A 93 10.85 8.05 10.06
CA ARG A 93 10.01 7.08 10.74
C ARG A 93 10.83 6.22 11.67
N GLU A 94 10.17 5.72 12.69
CA GLU A 94 10.75 4.75 13.60
C GLU A 94 10.85 3.40 12.90
N PHE A 95 12.01 2.77 13.05
CA PHE A 95 12.26 1.43 12.55
C PHE A 95 12.80 0.58 13.70
N TYR A 96 11.95 -0.33 14.15
CA TYR A 96 12.21 -1.22 15.28
C TYR A 96 12.77 -2.55 14.77
N ARG A 97 14.05 -2.54 14.40
CA ARG A 97 14.88 -3.76 14.24
C ARG A 97 16.31 -3.41 14.57
N ALA A 98 16.83 -3.99 15.65
CA ALA A 98 18.21 -3.79 16.07
C ALA A 98 19.15 -4.64 15.20
N VAL A 99 20.17 -3.98 14.66
CA VAL A 99 21.28 -4.62 13.98
C VAL A 99 22.54 -4.19 14.72
N ASN A 100 23.39 -5.12 15.14
CA ASN A 100 24.64 -4.70 15.77
C ASN A 100 25.59 -4.05 14.74
N LYS A 101 26.72 -3.54 15.25
CA LYS A 101 27.84 -3.01 14.46
C LYS A 101 28.41 -3.97 13.39
N HIS A 102 27.98 -5.23 13.36
CA HIS A 102 28.44 -6.26 12.43
C HIS A 102 27.34 -6.71 11.45
N GLY A 103 26.18 -6.03 11.44
CA GLY A 103 25.08 -6.40 10.55
C GLY A 103 24.25 -7.59 11.04
N LEU A 104 24.49 -8.10 12.25
CA LEU A 104 23.70 -9.20 12.81
C LEU A 104 22.42 -8.67 13.45
N MET A 105 21.31 -9.29 13.04
CA MET A 105 19.97 -9.03 13.59
C MET A 105 19.88 -9.52 15.05
N TYR A 106 18.99 -8.93 15.85
CA TYR A 106 18.68 -9.32 17.25
C TYR A 106 19.81 -9.10 18.27
N ALA A 107 20.86 -8.38 17.90
CA ALA A 107 22.06 -8.23 18.73
C ALA A 107 22.09 -6.92 19.56
N GLY A 108 20.93 -6.29 19.79
CA GLY A 108 20.80 -5.04 20.57
C GLY A 108 19.40 -4.88 21.19
N GLY A 109 19.26 -3.89 22.07
CA GLY A 109 17.99 -3.58 22.74
C GLY A 109 16.89 -3.20 21.74
N LEU A 110 15.71 -3.79 21.93
CA LEU A 110 14.53 -3.62 21.07
C LEU A 110 13.74 -2.34 21.37
N ASP A 111 14.15 -1.64 22.42
CA ASP A 111 13.40 -0.54 23.02
C ASP A 111 13.67 0.81 22.33
N GLU A 112 14.79 0.93 21.60
CA GLU A 112 15.16 2.17 20.91
C GLU A 112 14.96 2.06 19.40
N PRO A 113 14.06 2.87 18.79
CA PRO A 113 13.87 2.86 17.35
C PRO A 113 15.03 3.54 16.62
N VAL A 114 15.47 2.93 15.51
CA VAL A 114 16.33 3.60 14.55
C VAL A 114 15.48 4.53 13.69
N ARG A 115 15.83 5.82 13.62
CA ARG A 115 15.18 6.77 12.71
C ARG A 115 15.62 6.48 11.27
N ARG A 116 14.66 6.19 10.39
CA ARG A 116 14.90 5.99 8.95
C ARG A 116 14.14 7.04 8.15
N PRO A 117 14.74 7.62 7.10
CA PRO A 117 14.00 8.50 6.20
C PRO A 117 12.86 7.72 5.53
N TYR A 118 11.80 8.44 5.15
CA TYR A 118 10.79 7.86 4.27
C TYR A 118 11.41 7.57 2.89
N VAL A 119 10.88 6.53 2.24
CA VAL A 119 11.40 6.06 0.96
C VAL A 119 10.92 7.01 -0.13
N GLU A 120 11.86 7.63 -0.85
CA GLU A 120 11.56 8.53 -1.98
C GLU A 120 10.95 7.77 -3.17
N ARG A 121 11.48 6.56 -3.45
CA ARG A 121 11.05 5.68 -4.52
C ARG A 121 10.54 4.36 -3.98
N ASP A 122 9.24 4.16 -4.06
CA ASP A 122 8.61 2.93 -3.64
C ASP A 122 8.08 2.18 -4.87
N TRP A 123 8.58 0.96 -5.10
CA TRP A 123 8.20 0.11 -6.23
C TRP A 123 6.69 -0.18 -6.27
N ARG A 124 6.00 -0.09 -5.12
CA ARG A 124 4.54 -0.23 -5.03
C ARG A 124 3.80 0.89 -5.77
N PHE A 125 4.42 2.05 -5.90
CA PHE A 125 3.89 3.22 -6.59
C PHE A 125 4.66 3.49 -7.90
N GLY A 126 5.86 2.93 -8.06
CA GLY A 126 6.62 2.94 -9.29
C GLY A 126 6.09 1.92 -10.30
N HIS A 127 5.52 2.41 -11.39
CA HIS A 127 5.19 1.64 -12.60
C HIS A 127 4.39 0.34 -12.40
N TYR A 128 3.56 0.26 -11.36
CA TYR A 128 2.26 -0.40 -11.54
C TYR A 128 1.38 0.58 -12.34
N GLU A 129 1.72 0.80 -13.62
CA GLU A 129 0.65 0.94 -14.60
C GLU A 129 -0.06 -0.40 -14.52
N MET A 130 -1.34 -0.39 -14.22
CA MET A 130 -2.17 -1.58 -14.32
C MET A 130 -2.30 -1.98 -15.81
N GLU A 131 -1.19 -2.20 -16.52
CA GLU A 131 -1.16 -2.84 -17.84
C GLU A 131 -1.82 -4.23 -17.77
N GLY A 132 -1.88 -4.82 -16.56
CA GLY A 132 -2.57 -6.07 -16.26
C GLY A 132 -4.05 -5.97 -15.84
N LEU A 133 -4.58 -4.80 -15.48
CA LEU A 133 -6.03 -4.65 -15.18
C LEU A 133 -6.70 -4.02 -16.40
N GLN A 134 -6.89 -4.87 -17.39
CA GLN A 134 -7.48 -4.48 -18.64
C GLN A 134 -8.96 -4.15 -18.42
N ASP A 135 -9.34 -2.91 -18.73
CA ASP A 135 -10.72 -2.63 -19.12
C ASP A 135 -11.05 -3.55 -20.34
N PRO A 136 -12.28 -4.09 -20.44
CA PRO A 136 -12.68 -4.95 -21.55
C PRO A 136 -12.33 -4.41 -22.95
N LEU A 137 -12.46 -3.09 -23.14
CA LEU A 137 -12.13 -2.41 -24.40
C LEU A 137 -10.63 -2.38 -24.65
N SER A 138 -9.82 -2.22 -23.61
CA SER A 138 -8.37 -2.32 -23.66
C SER A 138 -7.88 -3.75 -23.97
N ARG A 139 -8.59 -4.82 -23.55
CA ARG A 139 -8.27 -6.20 -23.98
C ARG A 139 -8.50 -6.37 -25.48
N PHE A 140 -9.66 -5.89 -25.93
CA PHE A 140 -10.10 -6.03 -27.31
C PHE A 140 -9.21 -5.21 -28.26
N SER A 141 -8.90 -3.97 -27.90
CA SER A 141 -8.04 -3.10 -28.70
C SER A 141 -6.61 -3.65 -28.82
N ARG A 142 -6.04 -4.22 -27.75
CA ARG A 142 -4.73 -4.90 -27.82
C ARG A 142 -4.78 -6.18 -28.64
N PHE A 143 -5.87 -6.95 -28.58
CA PHE A 143 -6.05 -8.12 -29.44
C PHE A 143 -6.02 -7.73 -30.92
N ILE A 144 -6.67 -6.63 -31.30
CA ILE A 144 -6.65 -6.10 -32.67
C ILE A 144 -5.31 -5.45 -33.03
N ALA A 145 -4.74 -4.64 -32.13
CA ALA A 145 -3.51 -3.87 -32.37
C ALA A 145 -2.23 -4.72 -32.34
N ARG A 146 -2.26 -5.92 -31.73
CA ARG A 146 -1.13 -6.86 -31.75
C ARG A 146 -0.76 -7.30 -33.18
N SER A 147 -1.73 -7.26 -34.09
CA SER A 147 -1.52 -7.50 -35.53
C SER A 147 -0.80 -6.36 -36.26
N PHE A 148 -0.67 -5.18 -35.63
CA PHE A 148 -0.13 -3.96 -36.24
C PHE A 148 0.77 -3.18 -35.27
N THR A 149 1.85 -3.77 -34.75
CA THR A 149 2.75 -3.04 -33.86
C THR A 149 3.86 -2.30 -34.64
N ILE A 150 3.66 -0.99 -34.86
CA ILE A 150 4.74 -0.03 -35.15
C ILE A 150 4.98 0.80 -33.88
N LYS A 151 6.21 0.74 -33.34
CA LYS A 151 6.62 1.49 -32.14
C LYS A 151 6.51 3.01 -32.37
N ARG A 152 5.79 3.74 -31.51
CA ARG A 152 5.91 5.20 -31.38
C ARG A 152 6.08 5.62 -29.92
N LYS A 153 7.03 6.54 -29.68
CA LYS A 153 7.35 7.17 -28.38
C LYS A 153 6.19 8.05 -27.89
N ALA A 154 5.90 8.01 -26.59
CA ALA A 154 4.84 8.77 -25.94
C ALA A 154 5.23 10.24 -25.65
N LYS A 155 4.24 11.15 -25.74
CA LYS A 155 4.26 12.53 -25.22
C LYS A 155 3.36 12.62 -23.98
N PRO A 156 3.59 13.57 -23.05
CA PRO A 156 2.84 13.66 -21.80
C PRO A 156 1.43 14.24 -22.04
N LYS A 157 0.42 13.66 -21.41
CA LYS A 157 -0.97 14.16 -21.42
C LYS A 157 -1.33 14.81 -20.09
N THR A 158 -1.95 15.98 -20.19
CA THR A 158 -2.63 16.75 -19.14
C THR A 158 -3.84 15.99 -18.63
N VAL A 159 -4.00 15.88 -17.30
CA VAL A 159 -5.06 15.13 -16.64
C VAL A 159 -6.25 16.05 -16.33
N ASN A 160 -7.35 15.84 -17.05
CA ASN A 160 -8.70 16.23 -16.64
C ASN A 160 -9.63 15.15 -17.19
N GLU A 161 -9.82 14.07 -16.44
CA GLU A 161 -10.84 13.05 -16.70
C GLU A 161 -11.46 12.61 -15.38
N THR A 162 -12.78 12.74 -15.29
CA THR A 162 -13.66 12.20 -14.25
C THR A 162 -13.39 10.70 -14.05
N LEU A 163 -13.00 10.31 -12.83
CA LEU A 163 -12.42 9.00 -12.53
C LEU A 163 -13.50 7.97 -12.15
N GLU A 164 -13.63 6.92 -12.97
CA GLU A 164 -14.39 5.70 -12.70
C GLU A 164 -13.78 4.90 -11.50
N PRO A 165 -14.62 4.23 -10.68
CA PRO A 165 -14.15 3.33 -9.62
C PRO A 165 -13.39 2.13 -10.21
N LEU A 166 -12.19 1.81 -9.69
CA LEU A 166 -11.33 0.78 -10.28
C LEU A 166 -11.84 -0.65 -10.07
N LEU A 167 -12.72 -0.89 -9.08
CA LEU A 167 -13.29 -2.20 -8.77
C LEU A 167 -14.64 -2.06 -8.09
N SER A 168 -15.63 -2.88 -8.49
CA SER A 168 -16.80 -3.22 -7.69
C SER A 168 -16.78 -4.73 -7.49
N LEU A 169 -16.59 -5.19 -6.26
CA LEU A 169 -16.80 -6.61 -5.95
C LEU A 169 -18.30 -6.94 -6.16
N PRO A 170 -18.63 -8.10 -6.77
CA PRO A 170 -20.02 -8.54 -6.96
C PRO A 170 -20.74 -8.82 -5.64
#